data_AF-A0A9W4TDB8-F1
#
_entry.id   AF-A0A9W4TDB8-F1
#
_cell.length_a   1.000
_cell.length_b   1.000
_cell.length_c   1.000
_cell.angle_alpha   90.00
_cell.angle_beta   90.00
_cell.angle_gamma   90.00
#
_symmetry.space_group_name_H-M   'P 1'
#
loop_
_entity.id
_entity.type
_entity.pdbx_description
1 polymer ?
#
loop_
_entity_poly.entity_id
_entity_poly.type
_entity_poly.pdbx_seq_one_letter_code
_entity_poly.pdbx_strand_id
1 'polypeptide(L)' 'MLEKHRSLRGTLTSKIKESVFAVFGENILLPINTKASALENSQWKSSKNVRRCYTYLFQLMAKGSNISYMARII' A
#
# COMPACT_ATOMS: atom_id res chain seq x y z
N MET A 1 -14.38 23.89 -6.82
CA MET A 1 -13.03 23.40 -7.19
C MET A 1 -12.48 22.42 -6.15
N LEU A 2 -12.52 22.78 -4.87
CA LEU A 2 -12.01 21.96 -3.75
C LEU A 2 -12.64 20.56 -3.64
N GLU A 3 -13.96 20.44 -3.78
CA GLU A 3 -14.67 19.15 -3.73
C GLU A 3 -14.27 18.20 -4.86
N LYS A 4 -14.10 18.72 -6.09
CA LYS A 4 -13.63 17.92 -7.22
C LYS A 4 -12.22 17.38 -6.95
N HIS A 5 -11.31 18.20 -6.43
CA HIS A 5 -9.97 17.74 -6.04
C HIS A 5 -9.99 16.69 -4.92
N ARG A 6 -10.83 16.87 -3.89
CA ARG A 6 -10.99 15.89 -2.81
C ARG A 6 -11.49 14.55 -3.35
N SER A 7 -12.50 14.59 -4.21
CA SER A 7 -13.07 13.40 -4.86
C SER A 7 -12.02 12.66 -5.70
N LEU A 8 -11.31 13.37 -6.59
CA LEU A 8 -10.23 12.78 -7.39
C LEU A 8 -9.13 12.14 -6.52
N ARG A 9 -8.69 12.83 -5.46
CA ARG A 9 -7.69 12.29 -4.53
C ARG A 9 -8.21 11.06 -3.79
N GLY A 10 -9.47 11.06 -3.39
CA GLY A 10 -10.14 9.91 -2.76
C GLY A 10 -10.13 8.70 -3.68
N THR A 11 -10.58 8.87 -4.92
CA THR A 11 -10.61 7.81 -5.94
C THR A 11 -9.22 7.26 -6.23
N LEU A 12 -8.22 8.12 -6.44
CA LEU A 12 -6.84 7.70 -6.67
C LEU A 12 -6.29 6.91 -5.48
N THR A 13 -6.53 7.40 -4.26
CA THR A 13 -6.09 6.73 -3.04
C THR A 13 -6.74 5.35 -2.88
N SER A 14 -8.03 5.20 -3.23
CA SER A 14 -8.72 3.90 -3.19
C SER A 14 -8.07 2.91 -4.16
N LYS A 15 -7.86 3.33 -5.41
CA LYS A 15 -7.22 2.50 -6.44
C LYS A 15 -5.81 2.07 -6.04
N ILE A 16 -5.01 2.98 -5.49
CA ILE A 16 -3.67 2.64 -5.00
C ILE A 16 -3.76 1.62 -3.86
N LYS A 17 -4.66 1.79 -2.89
CA LYS A 17 -4.85 0.83 -1.80
C LYS A 17 -5.25 -0.56 -2.31
N GLU A 18 -6.18 -0.62 -3.26
CA GLU A 18 -6.61 -1.86 -3.91
C GLU A 18 -5.45 -2.54 -4.64
N SER A 19 -4.67 -1.79 -5.44
CA SER A 19 -3.49 -2.33 -6.14
C SER A 19 -2.40 -2.82 -5.18
N VAL A 20 -2.10 -2.07 -4.11
CA VAL A 20 -1.15 -2.49 -3.07
C VAL A 20 -1.63 -3.79 -2.41
N PHE A 21 -2.92 -3.89 -2.09
CA PHE A 21 -3.48 -5.10 -1.50
C PHE A 21 -3.49 -6.27 -2.49
N ALA A 22 -3.76 -6.04 -3.78
CA ALA A 22 -3.67 -7.10 -4.79
C ALA A 22 -2.24 -7.66 -4.95
N VAL A 23 -1.22 -6.81 -4.81
CA VAL A 23 0.18 -7.24 -4.96
C VAL A 23 0.73 -7.89 -3.68
N PHE A 24 0.37 -7.36 -2.50
CA PHE A 24 1.01 -7.74 -1.23
C PHE A 24 0.06 -8.30 -0.16
N GLY A 25 -1.26 -8.12 -0.33
CA GLY A 25 -2.30 -8.38 0.67
C GLY A 25 -2.43 -9.85 1.08
N GLU A 26 -2.35 -10.77 0.12
CA GLU A 26 -2.55 -12.21 0.42
C GLU A 26 -1.34 -12.86 1.08
N ASN A 27 -0.13 -12.37 0.81
CA ASN A 27 1.11 -13.07 1.18
C ASN A 27 2.01 -12.32 2.18
N ILE A 28 1.88 -10.99 2.28
CA ILE A 28 2.86 -10.14 3.00
C ILE A 28 2.20 -9.23 4.03
N LEU A 29 1.08 -8.59 3.69
CA LEU A 29 0.39 -7.69 4.60
C LEU A 29 -0.59 -8.47 5.49
N LEU A 30 -0.50 -8.23 6.80
CA LEU A 30 -1.53 -8.74 7.72
C LEU A 30 -2.83 -7.96 7.49
N PRO A 31 -4.00 -8.61 7.48
CA PRO A 31 -5.27 -7.92 7.39
C PRO A 31 -5.43 -6.93 8.56
N ILE A 32 -5.95 -5.75 8.25
CA ILE A 32 -6.23 -4.70 9.22
C ILE A 32 -7.74 -4.55 9.37
N ASN A 33 -8.23 -4.57 10.61
CA ASN A 33 -9.65 -4.45 10.91
C ASN A 33 -10.05 -2.97 10.94
N THR A 34 -11.21 -2.60 10.39
CA THR A 34 -11.75 -1.23 10.48
C THR A 34 -12.12 -0.82 11.90
N LYS A 35 -12.22 -1.79 12.82
CA LYS A 35 -12.45 -1.58 14.26
C LYS A 35 -11.16 -1.48 15.09
N ALA A 36 -9.98 -1.53 14.45
CA ALA A 36 -8.72 -1.46 15.16
C ALA A 36 -8.52 -0.11 15.86
N SER A 37 -8.09 -0.16 17.12
CA SER A 37 -7.71 1.00 17.91
C SER A 37 -6.48 1.70 17.34
N ALA A 38 -6.24 2.93 17.79
CA ALA A 38 -5.04 3.69 17.41
C ALA A 38 -3.74 2.95 17.77
N LEU A 39 -3.72 2.25 18.90
CA LEU A 39 -2.56 1.46 19.35
C LEU A 39 -2.32 0.27 18.42
N GLU A 40 -3.35 -0.51 18.11
CA GLU A 40 -3.27 -1.65 17.19
C GLU A 40 -2.81 -1.21 15.80
N ASN A 41 -3.34 -0.09 15.30
CA ASN A 41 -2.92 0.50 14.03
C ASN A 41 -1.44 0.90 14.03
N SER A 42 -0.96 1.48 15.14
CA SER A 42 0.46 1.83 15.29
C SER A 42 1.34 0.59 15.29
N GLN A 43 0.98 -0.42 16.09
CA GLN A 43 1.70 -1.70 16.14
C GLN A 43 1.73 -2.41 14.78
N TRP A 44 0.61 -2.42 14.07
CA TRP A 44 0.53 -2.98 12.71
C TRP A 44 1.48 -2.26 11.75
N LYS A 45 1.49 -0.92 11.75
CA LYS A 45 2.41 -0.12 10.91
C LYS A 45 3.88 -0.38 11.24
N SER A 46 4.20 -0.63 12.52
CA SER A 46 5.56 -0.95 12.97
C SER A 46 5.95 -2.42 12.75
N SER A 47 5.02 -3.27 12.30
CA SER A 47 5.29 -4.68 12.08
C SER A 47 6.36 -4.92 11.01
N LYS A 48 7.08 -6.04 11.15
CA LYS A 48 8.08 -6.47 10.15
C LYS A 48 7.47 -6.69 8.77
N ASN A 49 6.21 -7.12 8.73
CA ASN A 49 5.44 -7.38 7.52
C ASN A 49 5.17 -6.10 6.73
N VAL A 50 4.69 -5.04 7.40
CA VAL A 50 4.49 -3.73 6.78
C VAL A 50 5.82 -3.13 6.33
N ARG A 51 6.88 -3.25 7.14
CA ARG A 51 8.23 -2.80 6.74
C ARG A 51 8.72 -3.51 5.49
N ARG A 52 8.56 -4.84 5.42
CA ARG A 52 8.95 -5.66 4.27
C ARG A 52 8.16 -5.28 3.01
N CYS A 53 6.84 -5.09 3.13
CA CYS A 53 6.01 -4.60 2.05
C CYS A 53 6.50 -3.24 1.52
N TYR A 54 6.84 -2.32 2.43
CA TYR A 54 7.39 -1.02 2.06
C TYR A 54 8.71 -1.14 1.29
N THR A 55 9.61 -2.03 1.72
CA THR A 55 10.85 -2.31 0.98
C THR A 55 10.57 -2.86 -0.42
N TYR A 56 9.60 -3.77 -0.57
CA TYR A 56 9.25 -4.35 -1.86
C TYR A 56 8.74 -3.32 -2.89
N LEU A 57 8.05 -2.27 -2.45
CA LEU A 57 7.59 -1.20 -3.36
C LEU A 57 8.73 -0.63 -4.22
N PHE A 58 9.92 -0.49 -3.63
CA PHE A 58 11.08 0.09 -4.31
C PHE A 58 11.98 -0.95 -4.97
N GLN A 59 11.69 -2.24 -4.81
CA GLN A 59 12.42 -3.28 -5.51
C GLN A 59 12.00 -3.35 -6.98
N LEU A 60 12.96 -3.72 -7.82
CA LEU A 60 12.74 -3.97 -9.24
C LEU A 60 12.01 -5.30 -9.41
N MET A 61 11.06 -5.34 -10.33
CA MET A 61 10.24 -6.54 -10.57
C MET A 61 11.05 -7.71 -11.15
N ALA A 62 12.15 -7.42 -11.85
CA ALA A 62 13.05 -8.41 -12.42
C ALA A 62 14.48 -7.87 -12.46
N LYS A 63 15.46 -8.78 -12.44
CA LYS A 63 16.88 -8.42 -12.58
C LYS A 63 17.11 -7.77 -13.95
N GLY A 64 17.61 -6.54 -13.97
CA GLY A 64 17.80 -5.75 -15.20
C GLY A 64 16.57 -4.96 -15.66
N SER A 65 15.45 -5.05 -14.94
CA SER A 65 14.31 -4.16 -15.15
C SER A 65 14.60 -2.78 -14.58
N ASN A 66 14.06 -1.72 -15.22
CA ASN A 66 14.02 -0.38 -14.65
C ASN A 66 12.67 -0.08 -13.97
N ILE A 67 11.78 -1.08 -13.89
CA ILE A 67 10.43 -0.94 -13.36
C ILE A 67 10.39 -1.56 -11.95
N SER A 68 10.08 -0.71 -10.97
CA SER A 68 9.79 -1.12 -9.60
C SER A 68 8.32 -1.51 -9.43
N TYR A 69 8.00 -2.22 -8.34
CA TYR A 69 6.61 -2.49 -7.98
C TYR A 69 5.79 -1.21 -7.81
N MET A 70 6.39 -0.14 -7.27
CA MET A 70 5.76 1.17 -7.13
C MET A 70 5.31 1.76 -8.47
N ALA A 71 6.16 1.67 -9.50
CA ALA A 71 5.83 2.15 -10.84
C ALA A 71 4.71 1.35 -11.52
N ARG A 72 4.44 0.13 -11.05
CA ARG A 72 3.30 -0.67 -11.53
C ARG A 72 1.99 -0.32 -10.82
N ILE A 73 2.07 0.21 -9.60
CA ILE A 73 0.94 0.48 -8.71
C ILE A 73 0.35 1.89 -8.93
N ILE A 74 1.20 2.87 -9.26
CA ILE A 74 0.81 4.26 -9.59
C ILE A 74 0.49 4.38 -11.07
#